data_AF-L1LF23-F1
#
_entry.id   AF-L1LF23-F1
#
_cell.length_a   1.000
_cell.length_b   1.000
_cell.length_c   1.000
_cell.angle_alpha   90.00
_cell.angle_beta   90.00
_cell.angle_gamma   90.00
#
_symmetry.space_group_name_H-M   'P 1'
#
loop_
_entity.id
_entity.type
_entity.pdbx_description
1 polymer ?
#
loop_
_entity_poly.entity_id
_entity_poly.type
_entity_poly.pdbx_seq_one_letter_code
_entity_poly.pdbx_strand_id
1 'polypeptide(L)'
;MSKKFTEKLLQSGPNVSKKFHSSFGASILAKYGWKEGQGLGKDENGIVDPVSLKKVTGNPGLGTENKKDDEWSNWWDDMYNKLAAKVDIKADDKREKKSESKKVT
;
A
#
# COMPACT_ATOMS: atom_id res chain seq x y z
N MET A 1 25.68 -12.67 -0.63
CA MET A 1 24.72 -11.55 -0.85
C MET A 1 24.34 -10.93 0.49
N SER A 2 24.14 -9.61 0.55
CA SER A 2 23.78 -8.89 1.78
C SER A 2 22.35 -9.25 2.24
N LYS A 3 22.17 -9.51 3.55
CA LYS A 3 20.85 -9.79 4.15
C LYS A 3 19.84 -8.66 3.90
N LYS A 4 20.32 -7.42 3.80
CA LYS A 4 19.50 -6.24 3.50
C LYS A 4 18.94 -6.25 2.07
N PHE A 5 19.64 -6.88 1.12
CA PHE A 5 19.20 -6.98 -0.26
C PHE A 5 18.08 -8.00 -0.41
N THR A 6 18.20 -9.15 0.25
CA THR A 6 17.14 -10.18 0.26
C THR A 6 15.87 -9.67 0.93
N GLU A 7 16.02 -8.93 2.04
CA GLU A 7 14.90 -8.33 2.76
C GLU A 7 14.18 -7.25 1.94
N LYS A 8 14.93 -6.41 1.21
CA LYS A 8 14.37 -5.42 0.28
C LYS A 8 13.60 -6.08 -0.88
N LEU A 9 14.07 -7.22 -1.38
CA LEU A 9 13.40 -8.02 -2.41
C LEU A 9 12.11 -8.68 -1.90
N LEU A 10 12.10 -9.09 -0.63
CA LEU A 10 10.91 -9.64 0.05
C LEU A 10 9.86 -8.54 0.32
N GLN A 11 10.30 -7.33 0.65
CA GLN A 11 9.42 -6.18 0.89
C GLN A 11 8.87 -5.58 -0.42
N SER A 12 9.60 -5.70 -1.52
CA SER A 12 9.08 -5.40 -2.85
C SER A 12 8.20 -6.56 -3.34
N GLY A 13 6.94 -6.56 -2.91
CA GLY A 13 5.92 -7.45 -3.48
C GLY A 13 5.90 -7.35 -5.01
N PRO A 14 5.40 -8.37 -5.72
CA PRO A 14 5.72 -8.53 -7.15
C PRO A 14 4.95 -7.59 -8.08
N ASN A 15 4.21 -6.64 -7.50
CA ASN A 15 3.78 -5.39 -8.14
C ASN A 15 4.59 -4.22 -7.55
N VAL A 16 5.81 -4.03 -8.06
CA VAL A 16 6.60 -2.84 -7.74
C VAL A 16 6.21 -1.76 -8.74
N SER A 17 5.36 -0.82 -8.34
CA SER A 17 5.02 0.33 -9.19
C SER A 17 6.24 1.21 -9.49
N LYS A 18 7.26 1.14 -8.63
CA LYS A 18 8.53 1.85 -8.79
C LYS A 18 9.52 1.01 -9.61
N LYS A 19 9.82 1.44 -10.83
CA LYS A 19 10.88 0.85 -11.66
C LYS A 19 12.18 0.75 -10.86
N PHE A 20 12.76 -0.45 -10.82
CA PHE A 20 14.03 -0.67 -10.15
C PHE A 20 15.17 -0.13 -11.03
N HIS A 21 15.99 0.76 -10.47
CA HIS A 21 17.17 1.30 -11.14
C HIS A 21 18.42 0.95 -10.32
N SER A 22 19.41 0.33 -10.99
CA SER A 22 20.69 -0.06 -10.39
C SER A 22 21.85 0.52 -11.21
N SER A 23 22.63 1.40 -10.60
CA SER A 23 23.78 2.04 -11.25
C SER A 23 24.88 1.04 -11.63
N PHE A 24 25.08 0.00 -10.82
CA PHE A 24 26.08 -1.03 -11.10
C PHE A 24 25.73 -1.85 -12.34
N GLY A 25 24.50 -2.37 -12.43
CA GLY A 25 24.06 -3.17 -13.58
C GLY A 25 24.01 -2.33 -14.86
N ALA A 26 23.47 -1.10 -14.77
CA ALA A 26 23.42 -0.17 -15.89
C ALA A 26 24.82 0.14 -16.45
N SER A 27 25.83 0.31 -15.58
CA SER A 27 27.20 0.57 -16.02
C SER A 27 27.84 -0.58 -16.81
N ILE A 28 27.51 -1.82 -16.47
CA ILE A 28 28.03 -3.01 -17.18
C ILE A 28 27.33 -3.12 -18.53
N LEU A 29 26.01 -2.96 -18.58
CA LEU A 29 25.25 -3.03 -19.84
C LEU A 29 25.69 -1.94 -20.83
N ALA A 30 25.89 -0.71 -20.34
CA ALA A 30 26.38 0.41 -21.15
C ALA A 30 27.76 0.13 -21.77
N LYS A 31 28.67 -0.55 -21.04
CA LYS A 31 29.99 -0.95 -21.58
C LYS A 31 29.88 -1.90 -22.78
N TYR A 32 28.83 -2.70 -22.83
CA TYR A 32 28.56 -3.64 -23.93
C TYR A 32 27.62 -3.06 -24.99
N GLY A 33 27.36 -1.75 -24.97
CA GLY A 33 26.62 -1.05 -26.02
C GLY A 33 25.11 -0.95 -25.80
N TRP A 34 24.58 -1.47 -24.69
CA TRP A 34 23.16 -1.28 -24.35
C TRP A 34 22.88 0.15 -23.89
N LYS A 35 21.76 0.73 -24.32
CA LYS A 35 21.32 2.07 -23.89
C LYS A 35 20.03 1.97 -23.07
N GLU A 36 19.86 2.91 -22.16
CA GLU A 36 18.67 2.98 -21.31
C GLU A 36 17.39 3.09 -22.16
N GLY A 37 16.46 2.16 -21.94
CA GLY A 37 15.20 2.09 -22.67
C GLY A 37 15.20 1.16 -23.89
N GLN A 38 16.34 0.63 -24.33
CA GLN A 38 16.39 -0.37 -25.40
C GLN A 38 16.16 -1.80 -24.88
N GLY A 39 15.47 -2.62 -25.68
CA GLY A 39 15.37 -4.05 -25.44
C GLY A 39 16.69 -4.75 -25.73
N LEU A 40 16.88 -5.93 -25.16
CA LEU A 40 18.08 -6.74 -25.39
C LEU A 40 17.94 -7.61 -26.66
N GLY A 41 19.07 -8.06 -27.20
CA GLY A 41 19.12 -8.94 -28.38
C GLY A 41 19.64 -8.23 -29.63
N LYS A 42 19.85 -9.00 -30.71
CA LYS A 42 20.43 -8.50 -31.97
C LYS A 42 19.62 -7.37 -32.58
N ASP A 43 18.30 -7.51 -32.55
CA ASP A 43 17.35 -6.56 -33.14
C ASP A 43 16.69 -5.66 -32.06
N GLU A 44 17.23 -5.64 -30.84
CA GLU A 44 16.71 -4.85 -29.71
C GLU A 44 15.24 -5.15 -29.31
N ASN A 45 14.70 -6.29 -29.77
CA ASN A 45 13.30 -6.70 -29.57
C ASN A 45 13.03 -7.43 -28.23
N GLY A 46 14.02 -7.51 -27.34
CA GLY A 46 13.87 -8.12 -26.03
C GLY A 46 12.93 -7.33 -25.12
N ILE A 47 12.38 -8.01 -24.12
CA ILE A 47 11.47 -7.41 -23.14
C ILE A 47 12.20 -6.32 -22.34
N VAL A 48 11.68 -5.08 -22.38
CA VAL A 48 12.26 -3.91 -21.70
C VAL A 48 11.85 -3.86 -20.22
N ASP A 49 10.57 -4.06 -19.95
CA ASP A 49 10.04 -4.04 -18.59
C ASP A 49 10.08 -5.47 -17.98
N PRO A 50 10.48 -5.62 -16.71
CA PRO A 50 10.56 -6.93 -16.08
C PRO A 50 9.19 -7.61 -15.99
N VAL A 51 9.18 -8.94 -16.11
CA VAL A 51 7.95 -9.73 -15.94
C VAL A 51 7.48 -9.65 -14.49
N SER A 52 6.27 -9.11 -14.30
CA SER A 52 5.62 -9.08 -12.99
C SER A 52 5.09 -10.45 -12.61
N LEU A 53 5.40 -10.92 -11.40
CA LEU A 53 4.82 -12.14 -10.85
C LEU A 53 3.60 -11.78 -10.00
N LYS A 54 2.67 -12.71 -9.81
CA LYS A 54 1.65 -12.58 -8.77
C LYS A 54 2.03 -13.52 -7.65
N LYS A 55 2.28 -12.97 -6.46
CA LYS A 55 2.52 -13.82 -5.27
C LYS A 55 1.19 -14.43 -4.89
N VAL A 56 1.16 -15.76 -4.84
CA VAL A 56 0.06 -16.51 -4.25
C VAL A 56 0.35 -16.62 -2.76
N THR A 57 -0.59 -16.16 -1.93
CA THR A 57 -0.49 -16.26 -0.47
C THR A 57 -1.46 -17.35 -0.01
N GLY A 58 -0.97 -18.35 0.73
CA GLY A 58 -1.78 -19.48 1.19
C GLY A 58 -1.86 -20.64 0.20
N ASN A 59 -2.97 -21.39 0.23
CA ASN A 59 -3.26 -22.51 -0.67
C ASN A 59 -4.56 -22.31 -1.49
N PRO A 60 -4.76 -21.16 -2.18
CA PRO A 60 -5.91 -20.98 -3.05
C PRO A 60 -5.77 -21.85 -4.30
N GLY A 61 -6.90 -22.39 -4.77
CA GLY A 61 -6.96 -23.08 -6.06
C GLY A 61 -6.66 -22.15 -7.24
N LEU A 62 -6.27 -22.71 -8.39
CA LEU A 62 -6.17 -21.93 -9.63
C LEU A 62 -7.57 -21.41 -10.02
N GLY A 63 -7.63 -20.15 -10.43
CA GLY A 63 -8.90 -19.49 -10.81
C GLY A 63 -9.67 -18.90 -9.64
N THR A 64 -9.25 -19.11 -8.39
CA THR A 64 -9.84 -18.39 -7.25
C THR A 64 -9.49 -16.91 -7.37
N GLU A 65 -10.51 -16.08 -7.58
CA GLU A 65 -10.36 -14.64 -7.48
C GLU A 65 -9.99 -14.31 -6.04
N ASN A 66 -8.91 -13.54 -5.86
CA ASN A 66 -8.65 -12.88 -4.59
C ASN A 66 -9.77 -11.86 -4.42
N LYS A 67 -10.93 -12.29 -3.93
CA LYS A 67 -11.88 -11.37 -3.35
C LYS A 67 -11.07 -10.58 -2.33
N LYS A 68 -11.12 -9.25 -2.42
CA LYS A 68 -10.69 -8.45 -1.29
C LYS A 68 -11.59 -8.93 -0.19
N ASP A 69 -11.00 -9.69 0.69
CA ASP A 69 -11.58 -10.07 1.92
C ASP A 69 -11.91 -8.75 2.65
N ASP A 70 -13.13 -8.28 2.44
CA ASP A 70 -13.89 -7.59 3.48
C ASP A 70 -14.13 -8.60 4.64
N GLU A 71 -13.07 -9.29 5.07
CA GLU A 71 -13.05 -10.38 6.07
C GLU A 71 -13.46 -9.86 7.44
N TRP A 72 -13.47 -8.53 7.62
CA TRP A 72 -14.20 -7.86 8.67
C TRP A 72 -15.07 -6.75 8.10
N SER A 73 -16.17 -7.13 7.44
CA SER A 73 -17.41 -6.38 7.69
C SER A 73 -17.59 -6.32 9.21
N ASN A 74 -17.28 -5.18 9.80
CA ASN A 74 -17.37 -4.94 11.24
C ASN A 74 -18.80 -5.29 11.68
N TRP A 75 -18.99 -6.49 12.23
CA TRP A 75 -20.30 -7.03 12.59
C TRP A 75 -21.06 -6.14 13.59
N TRP A 76 -20.33 -5.28 14.30
CA TRP A 76 -20.86 -4.30 15.24
C TRP A 76 -21.29 -2.97 14.60
N ASP A 77 -20.81 -2.64 13.40
CA ASP A 77 -20.97 -1.31 12.75
C ASP A 77 -22.43 -1.03 12.39
N ASP A 78 -23.12 -2.00 11.78
CA ASP A 78 -24.56 -1.90 11.49
C ASP A 78 -25.40 -1.73 12.76
N MET A 79 -25.02 -2.39 13.87
CA MET A 79 -25.73 -2.28 15.14
C MET A 79 -25.44 -0.94 15.82
N TYR A 80 -24.18 -0.51 15.84
CA TYR A 80 -23.75 0.77 16.39
C TYR A 80 -24.40 1.94 15.65
N ASN A 81 -24.37 1.93 14.31
CA ASN A 81 -24.96 2.97 13.49
C ASN A 81 -26.49 3.05 13.68
N LYS A 82 -27.18 1.90 13.80
CA LYS A 82 -28.60 1.87 14.13
C LYS A 82 -28.92 2.42 15.53
N LEU A 83 -28.08 2.12 16.51
CA LEU A 83 -28.25 2.63 17.87
C LEU A 83 -27.95 4.13 17.96
N ALA A 84 -26.85 4.59 17.34
CA ALA A 84 -26.48 5.99 17.29
C ALA A 84 -27.54 6.85 16.61
N ALA A 85 -28.14 6.37 15.51
CA ALA A 85 -29.23 7.08 14.82
C ALA A 85 -30.51 7.19 15.66
N LYS A 86 -30.71 6.30 16.64
CA LYS A 86 -31.91 6.26 17.49
C LYS A 86 -31.70 6.93 18.85
N VAL A 87 -30.45 7.20 19.23
CA VAL A 87 -30.11 7.91 20.46
C VAL A 87 -30.26 9.41 20.22
N ASP A 88 -31.38 9.94 20.68
CA ASP A 88 -31.65 11.37 20.69
C ASP A 88 -31.15 11.96 22.02
N ILE A 89 -29.95 12.52 22.01
CA ILE A 89 -29.37 13.16 23.21
C ILE A 89 -30.00 14.54 23.32
N LYS A 90 -30.95 14.69 24.24
CA LYS A 90 -31.28 16.02 24.77
C LYS A 90 -30.05 16.49 25.54
N ALA A 91 -29.26 17.35 24.91
CA ALA A 91 -28.22 18.09 25.60
C ALA A 91 -28.92 19.00 26.62
N ASP A 92 -29.03 18.51 27.86
CA ASP A 92 -29.28 19.40 28.99
C ASP A 92 -28.08 20.35 29.05
N ASP A 93 -28.37 21.59 28.71
CA ASP A 93 -27.45 22.70 28.61
C ASP A 93 -26.97 23.09 30.01
N LYS A 94 -26.09 22.27 30.60
CA LYS A 94 -25.23 22.64 31.73
C LYS A 94 -23.78 22.68 31.28
N ARG A 95 -23.50 23.52 30.28
CA ARG A 95 -22.21 24.19 30.22
C ARG A 95 -22.28 25.42 31.13
N GLU A 96 -22.13 25.19 32.43
CA GLU A 96 -21.67 26.23 33.34
C GLU A 96 -20.28 26.66 32.87
N LYS A 97 -20.26 27.70 32.03
CA LYS A 97 -19.09 28.54 31.85
C LYS A 97 -18.79 29.13 33.22
N LYS A 98 -17.76 28.59 33.90
CA LYS A 98 -17.10 29.29 35.01
C LYS A 98 -16.38 30.49 34.40
N SER A 99 -17.12 31.57 34.15
CA SER A 99 -16.57 32.84 33.69
C SER A 99 -15.88 33.52 34.86
N GLU A 100 -14.55 33.50 34.78
CA GLU A 100 -13.64 34.58 35.15
C GLU A 100 -14.35 35.95 35.30
N SER A 101 -14.53 36.43 36.53
CA SER A 101 -14.67 37.87 36.80
C SER A 101 -14.28 38.20 38.25
N LYS A 102 -12.99 38.53 38.44
CA LYS A 102 -12.61 39.58 39.39
C LYS A 102 -11.92 40.68 38.57
N LYS A 103 -12.70 41.70 38.19
CA LYS A 103 -12.19 42.99 37.73
C LYS A 103 -11.97 43.88 38.96
N VAL A 104 -10.72 44.33 39.11
CA VAL A 104 -10.30 45.72 39.35
C VAL A 104 -11.16 46.55 40.31
N THR A 105 -10.63 46.79 41.50
CA THR A 105 -10.29 48.14 41.99
C THR A 105 -8.97 48.03 42.73
#